data_AF-A0A4Y9ZHD3-F1
#
_entry.id   AF-A0A4Y9ZHD3-F1
#
_cell.length_a   1.000
_cell.length_b   1.000
_cell.length_c   1.000
_cell.angle_alpha   90.00
_cell.angle_beta   90.00
_cell.angle_gamma   90.00
#
_symmetry.space_group_name_H-M   'P 1'
#
loop_
_entity.id
_entity.type
_entity.pdbx_description
1 polymer ?
#
loop_
_entity_poly.entity_id
_entity_poly.type
_entity_poly.pdbx_seq_one_letter_code
_entity_poly.pdbx_strand_id
1 'polypeptide(L)'
;MYSQPNNSEASLPSPSSSQSHLSTPPPTPPRPVRKQPHQIRLQPIGVDPNCIVGKVLTCVRRSPIHPSISLDFADDTTYQLRVDGYSPTYPGIPREFEMNSAMYPLLHAEGGRADVRLTVSHCRFVSLTPMSSLLEDMVG
;
A
#
# COMPACT_ATOMS: atom_id res chain seq x y z
N MET A 1 37.50 26.41 -84.73
CA MET A 1 37.50 25.12 -85.46
C MET A 1 38.74 24.36 -85.05
N TYR A 2 38.58 23.04 -84.84
CA TYR A 2 39.58 22.03 -84.40
C TYR A 2 39.98 22.16 -82.91
N SER A 3 39.88 21.14 -82.05
CA SER A 3 40.38 19.77 -82.19
C SER A 3 39.52 18.66 -81.55
N GLN A 4 39.58 17.50 -82.21
CA GLN A 4 39.25 16.10 -81.85
C GLN A 4 40.17 15.52 -80.74
N PRO A 5 40.16 14.20 -80.38
CA PRO A 5 39.12 13.15 -80.31
C PRO A 5 39.23 12.24 -79.04
N ASN A 6 38.39 11.19 -79.00
CA ASN A 6 38.63 9.83 -78.47
C ASN A 6 39.27 9.62 -77.08
N ASN A 7 38.55 8.90 -76.21
CA ASN A 7 38.98 7.54 -75.86
C ASN A 7 37.85 6.72 -75.21
N SER A 8 37.64 5.53 -75.73
CA SER A 8 36.85 4.47 -75.10
C SER A 8 37.72 3.76 -74.06
N GLU A 9 37.21 3.51 -72.85
CA GLU A 9 37.62 2.31 -72.12
C GLU A 9 36.52 1.85 -71.17
N ALA A 10 36.20 0.56 -71.28
CA ALA A 10 35.19 -0.13 -70.53
C ALA A 10 35.61 -0.33 -69.07
N SER A 11 34.66 -0.28 -68.13
CA SER A 11 34.72 -1.09 -66.92
C SER A 11 33.35 -1.26 -66.25
N LEU A 12 33.18 -2.47 -65.74
CA LEU A 12 32.01 -3.18 -65.21
C LEU A 12 31.14 -2.43 -64.17
N PRO A 13 29.85 -2.80 -64.02
CA PRO A 13 28.97 -2.22 -63.01
C PRO A 13 29.27 -2.80 -61.62
N SER A 14 29.45 -1.91 -60.63
CA SER A 14 29.38 -2.27 -59.20
C SER A 14 28.07 -1.75 -58.60
N PRO A 15 27.47 -2.47 -57.63
CA PRO A 15 26.07 -2.34 -57.28
C PRO A 15 25.77 -1.17 -56.34
N SER A 16 24.62 -0.54 -56.61
CA SER A 16 23.67 0.14 -55.71
C SER A 16 24.19 0.59 -54.34
N SER A 17 24.44 1.90 -54.20
CA SER A 17 24.46 2.59 -52.91
C SER A 17 23.20 3.42 -52.77
N SER A 18 22.13 2.79 -52.28
CA SER A 18 20.96 3.53 -51.78
C SER A 18 21.28 4.00 -50.37
N GLN A 19 21.61 5.28 -50.21
CA GLN A 19 21.70 5.94 -48.92
C GLN A 19 20.29 6.11 -48.34
N SER A 20 19.87 5.14 -47.54
CA SER A 20 18.73 5.27 -46.65
C SER A 20 19.10 6.23 -45.53
N HIS A 21 18.52 7.42 -45.57
CA HIS A 21 18.45 8.37 -44.47
C HIS A 21 17.80 7.68 -43.26
N LEU A 22 18.62 7.27 -42.30
CA LEU A 22 18.16 6.76 -41.01
C LEU A 22 17.58 7.92 -40.20
N SER A 23 16.26 8.10 -40.33
CA SER A 23 15.44 8.93 -39.47
C SER A 23 15.66 8.52 -38.01
N THR A 24 16.19 9.46 -37.22
CA THR A 24 16.35 9.31 -35.78
C THR A 24 14.97 9.11 -35.13
N PRO A 25 14.76 8.08 -34.30
CA PRO A 25 13.48 7.93 -33.61
C PRO A 25 13.27 9.08 -32.61
N PRO A 26 12.03 9.59 -32.45
CA PRO A 26 11.73 10.61 -31.46
C PRO A 26 11.98 10.08 -30.02
N PRO A 27 12.34 10.95 -29.07
CA PRO A 27 12.61 10.56 -27.69
C PRO A 27 11.35 9.95 -27.06
N THR A 28 11.49 8.71 -26.60
CA THR A 28 10.45 7.96 -25.89
C THR A 28 10.05 8.71 -24.60
N PRO A 29 8.75 8.91 -24.31
CA PRO A 29 8.34 9.49 -23.03
C PRO A 29 8.86 8.63 -21.87
N PRO A 30 9.28 9.25 -20.75
CA PRO A 30 9.83 8.52 -19.62
C PRO A 30 8.78 7.52 -19.11
N ARG A 31 9.13 6.24 -19.18
CA ARG A 31 8.31 5.14 -18.69
C ARG A 31 8.00 5.42 -17.21
N PRO A 32 6.74 5.35 -16.76
CA PRO A 32 6.42 5.54 -15.36
C PRO A 32 7.21 4.49 -14.55
N VAL A 33 8.10 4.99 -13.69
CA VAL A 33 8.87 4.17 -12.78
C VAL A 33 7.87 3.41 -11.92
N ARG A 34 7.74 2.10 -12.18
CA ARG A 34 6.87 1.21 -11.43
C ARG A 34 7.36 1.24 -9.99
N LYS A 35 6.65 1.96 -9.11
CA LYS A 35 6.94 1.99 -7.67
C LYS A 35 6.99 0.54 -7.22
N GLN A 36 8.15 0.11 -6.73
CA GLN A 36 8.27 -1.23 -6.17
C GLN A 36 7.21 -1.38 -5.06
N PRO A 37 6.45 -2.49 -5.05
CA PRO A 37 5.55 -2.76 -3.94
C PRO A 37 6.39 -2.73 -2.66
N HIS A 38 6.00 -1.85 -1.73
CA HIS A 38 6.71 -1.72 -0.48
C HIS A 38 6.69 -3.09 0.19
N GLN A 39 7.87 -3.55 0.60
CA GLN A 39 7.99 -4.80 1.33
C GLN A 39 7.01 -4.78 2.50
N ILE A 40 6.19 -5.83 2.59
CA ILE A 40 5.29 -6.06 3.71
C ILE A 40 6.15 -6.02 4.97
N ARG A 41 5.92 -5.02 5.84
CA ARG A 41 6.70 -4.84 7.07
C ARG A 41 6.48 -6.07 7.96
N LEU A 42 7.55 -6.82 8.18
CA LEU A 42 7.56 -7.99 9.08
C LEU A 42 7.75 -7.61 10.56
N GLN A 43 7.93 -6.32 10.87
CA GLN A 43 8.03 -5.83 12.25
C GLN A 43 6.65 -5.48 12.79
N PRO A 44 6.33 -5.84 14.04
CA PRO A 44 5.06 -5.45 14.65
C PRO A 44 4.99 -3.93 14.73
N ILE A 45 4.10 -3.35 13.93
CA ILE A 45 3.78 -1.92 14.00
C ILE A 45 2.88 -1.74 15.21
N GLY A 46 3.38 -1.09 16.27
CA GLY A 46 2.57 -0.81 17.44
C GLY A 46 3.39 -0.49 18.68
N VAL A 47 2.67 -0.29 19.78
CA VAL A 47 3.21 -0.14 21.14
C VAL A 47 3.18 -1.49 21.86
N ASP A 48 4.04 -1.67 22.86
CA ASP A 48 3.95 -2.85 23.73
C ASP A 48 2.59 -2.87 24.47
N PRO A 49 1.78 -3.93 24.35
CA PRO A 49 0.50 -4.07 25.05
C PRO A 49 0.62 -3.89 26.57
N ASN A 50 1.76 -4.27 27.16
CA ASN A 50 1.97 -4.12 28.61
C ASN A 50 1.94 -2.65 29.04
N CYS A 51 2.28 -1.72 28.16
CA CYS A 51 2.21 -0.29 28.46
C CYS A 51 0.77 0.23 28.57
N ILE A 52 -0.24 -0.52 28.10
CA ILE A 52 -1.66 -0.13 28.14
C ILE A 52 -2.36 -0.72 29.37
N VAL A 53 -1.87 -1.85 29.90
CA VAL A 53 -2.45 -2.53 31.06
C VAL A 53 -2.44 -1.62 32.29
N GLY A 54 -3.54 -1.62 33.03
CA GLY A 54 -3.74 -0.79 34.23
C GLY A 54 -4.20 0.64 33.94
N LYS A 55 -4.12 1.11 32.69
CA LYS A 55 -4.65 2.44 32.33
C LYS A 55 -6.17 2.48 32.40
N VAL A 56 -6.71 3.65 32.73
CA VAL A 56 -8.15 3.91 32.78
C VAL A 56 -8.57 4.60 31.49
N LEU A 57 -9.31 3.89 30.65
CA LEU A 57 -9.92 4.41 29.43
C LEU A 57 -11.06 5.36 29.80
N THR A 58 -10.99 6.59 29.29
CA THR A 58 -11.96 7.65 29.56
C THR A 58 -12.84 7.96 28.36
N CYS A 59 -12.35 7.73 27.15
CA CYS A 59 -13.08 8.03 25.92
C CYS A 59 -12.68 7.10 24.78
N VAL A 60 -13.69 6.66 24.02
CA VAL A 60 -13.54 5.87 22.80
C VAL A 60 -14.14 6.64 21.65
N ARG A 61 -13.40 6.78 20.55
CA ARG A 61 -13.83 7.53 19.37
C ARG A 61 -13.59 6.74 18.10
N ARG A 62 -14.65 6.51 17.32
CA ARG A 62 -14.54 5.92 15.99
C ARG A 62 -14.38 7.02 14.96
N SER A 63 -13.40 6.87 14.06
CA SER A 63 -13.29 7.78 12.92
C SER A 63 -14.41 7.51 11.91
N PRO A 64 -15.09 8.55 11.38
CA PRO A 64 -16.10 8.40 10.34
C PRO A 64 -15.49 8.20 8.95
N ILE A 65 -14.22 8.55 8.75
CA ILE A 65 -13.56 8.56 7.44
C ILE A 65 -12.60 7.38 7.28
N HIS A 66 -11.98 6.94 8.38
CA HIS A 66 -10.93 5.93 8.36
C HIS A 66 -11.31 4.76 9.27
N PRO A 67 -10.89 3.52 8.94
CA PRO A 67 -11.04 2.38 9.82
C PRO A 67 -9.98 2.48 10.93
N SER A 68 -10.23 3.41 11.84
CA SER A 68 -9.42 3.66 13.02
C SER A 68 -10.28 3.99 14.23
N ILE A 69 -9.83 3.56 15.42
CA ILE A 69 -10.46 3.84 16.71
C ILE A 69 -9.41 4.51 17.59
N SER A 70 -9.77 5.64 18.20
CA SER A 70 -8.96 6.32 19.19
C SER A 70 -9.43 5.96 20.59
N LEU A 71 -8.46 5.70 21.46
CA LEU A 71 -8.61 5.35 22.87
C LEU A 71 -7.89 6.41 23.70
N ASP A 72 -8.65 7.23 24.42
CA ASP A 72 -8.14 8.29 25.27
C ASP A 72 -8.14 7.81 26.74
N PHE A 73 -7.03 7.99 27.43
CA PHE A 73 -6.81 7.49 28.80
C PHE A 73 -6.68 8.63 29.82
N ALA A 74 -6.91 8.31 31.09
CA ALA A 74 -6.88 9.27 32.20
C ALA A 74 -5.50 9.87 32.51
N ASP A 75 -4.43 9.29 31.96
CA ASP A 75 -3.06 9.80 32.06
C ASP A 75 -2.67 10.67 30.86
N ASP A 76 -3.67 11.21 30.17
CA ASP A 76 -3.55 12.06 28.98
C ASP A 76 -2.86 11.39 27.78
N THR A 77 -2.72 10.06 27.82
CA THR A 77 -2.24 9.30 26.66
C THR A 77 -3.38 8.90 25.74
N THR A 78 -3.13 8.97 24.44
CA THR A 78 -4.04 8.49 23.40
C THR A 78 -3.37 7.42 22.57
N TYR A 79 -4.06 6.29 22.38
CA TYR A 79 -3.65 5.23 21.48
C TYR A 79 -4.65 5.09 20.34
N GLN A 80 -4.17 4.74 19.15
CA GLN A 80 -5.02 4.53 17.98
C GLN A 80 -4.91 3.10 17.49
N LEU A 81 -6.05 2.41 17.43
CA LEU A 81 -6.19 1.15 16.73
C LEU A 81 -6.39 1.46 15.25
N ARG A 82 -5.59 0.84 14.38
CA ARG A 82 -5.65 1.02 12.93
C ARG A 82 -5.70 -0.34 12.25
N VAL A 83 -6.47 -0.43 11.18
CA VAL A 83 -6.43 -1.64 10.35
C VAL A 83 -5.12 -1.69 9.57
N ASP A 84 -4.42 -2.81 9.68
CA ASP A 84 -3.17 -3.02 8.95
C ASP A 84 -3.39 -3.00 7.43
N GLY A 85 -2.42 -2.43 6.72
CA GLY A 85 -2.47 -2.20 5.29
C GLY A 85 -3.44 -1.09 4.82
N TYR A 86 -4.17 -0.42 5.73
CA TYR A 86 -4.99 0.74 5.35
C TYR A 86 -4.12 1.99 5.12
N SER A 87 -4.17 2.52 3.90
CA SER A 87 -3.55 3.78 3.52
C SER A 87 -4.61 4.81 3.13
N PRO A 88 -4.70 5.98 3.79
CA PRO A 88 -5.64 7.04 3.39
C PRO A 88 -5.45 7.51 1.94
N THR A 89 -4.23 7.42 1.40
CA THR A 89 -3.90 7.81 0.03
C THR A 89 -4.38 6.80 -1.01
N TYR A 90 -4.52 5.53 -0.61
CA TYR A 90 -4.99 4.43 -1.44
C TYR A 90 -6.02 3.64 -0.64
N PRO A 91 -7.24 4.20 -0.46
CA PRO A 91 -8.33 3.49 0.20
C PRO A 91 -8.72 2.34 -0.72
N GLY A 92 -8.09 1.18 -0.52
CA GLY A 92 -8.41 -0.03 -1.26
C GLY A 92 -9.79 -0.54 -0.86
N ILE A 93 -9.92 -1.87 -0.76
CA ILE A 93 -11.16 -2.48 -0.28
C ILE A 93 -11.49 -1.94 1.13
N PRO A 94 -12.74 -1.52 1.40
CA PRO A 94 -13.17 -1.12 2.74
C PRO A 94 -12.79 -2.20 3.75
N ARG A 95 -12.04 -1.81 4.77
CA ARG A 95 -11.66 -2.70 5.87
C ARG A 95 -12.40 -2.27 7.11
N GLU A 96 -12.91 -3.24 7.84
CA GLU A 96 -13.62 -3.00 9.09
C GLU A 96 -12.92 -3.71 10.23
N PHE A 97 -13.14 -3.24 11.45
CA PHE A 97 -12.69 -3.95 12.63
C PHE A 97 -13.67 -5.06 12.95
N GLU A 98 -13.17 -6.27 13.13
CA GLU A 98 -13.90 -7.32 13.81
C GLU A 98 -13.86 -7.04 15.32
N MET A 99 -15.02 -7.04 15.97
CA MET A 99 -15.15 -6.66 17.36
C MET A 99 -16.28 -7.42 18.04
N ASN A 100 -16.10 -7.67 19.34
CA ASN A 100 -17.13 -8.25 20.17
C ASN A 100 -18.37 -7.34 20.19
N SER A 101 -19.57 -7.92 20.13
CA SER A 101 -20.84 -7.19 20.16
C SER A 101 -20.98 -6.29 21.39
N ALA A 102 -20.34 -6.63 22.52
CA ALA A 102 -20.31 -5.79 23.71
C ALA A 102 -19.61 -4.42 23.49
N MET A 103 -18.72 -4.32 22.48
CA MET A 103 -18.06 -3.06 22.12
C MET A 103 -18.91 -2.19 21.19
N TYR A 104 -19.95 -2.76 20.57
CA TYR A 104 -20.77 -2.08 19.58
C TYR A 104 -21.39 -0.76 20.12
N PRO A 105 -21.99 -0.73 21.32
CA PRO A 105 -22.57 0.51 21.87
C PRO A 105 -21.53 1.61 22.11
N LEU A 106 -20.29 1.25 22.44
CA LEU A 106 -19.21 2.20 22.70
C LEU A 106 -18.72 2.90 21.42
N LEU A 107 -18.89 2.24 20.27
CA LEU A 107 -18.39 2.72 18.99
C LEU A 107 -19.47 3.33 18.09
N HIS A 108 -20.73 3.08 18.43
CA HIS A 108 -21.92 3.59 17.74
C HIS A 108 -22.78 4.49 18.63
N ALA A 109 -22.22 4.96 19.75
CA ALA A 109 -22.81 6.05 20.51
C ALA A 109 -23.03 7.27 19.60
N GLU A 110 -24.06 8.08 19.91
CA GLU A 110 -24.37 9.27 19.12
C GLU A 110 -23.14 10.18 18.99
N GLY A 111 -22.78 10.52 17.76
CA GLY A 111 -21.57 11.30 17.46
C GLY A 111 -20.26 10.50 17.36
N GLY A 112 -20.31 9.17 17.40
CA GLY A 112 -19.13 8.30 17.20
C GLY A 112 -18.13 8.38 18.36
N ARG A 113 -18.58 8.87 19.52
CA ARG A 113 -17.80 9.05 20.73
C ARG A 113 -18.58 8.48 21.92
N ALA A 114 -17.90 7.70 22.75
CA ALA A 114 -18.43 7.26 24.03
C ALA A 114 -17.46 7.67 25.15
N ASP A 115 -17.97 8.39 26.13
CA ASP A 115 -17.25 8.64 27.37
C ASP A 115 -17.49 7.46 28.32
N VAL A 116 -16.39 6.89 28.83
CA VAL A 116 -16.39 5.65 29.61
C VAL A 116 -15.47 5.78 30.81
N ARG A 117 -15.48 4.82 31.72
CA ARG A 117 -14.49 4.71 32.78
C ARG A 117 -14.15 3.24 33.02
N LEU A 118 -13.29 2.71 32.16
CA LEU A 118 -12.96 1.28 32.11
C LEU A 118 -11.46 1.08 32.30
N THR A 119 -11.08 0.20 33.23
CA THR A 119 -9.67 -0.15 33.43
C THR A 119 -9.27 -1.28 32.49
N VAL A 120 -8.16 -1.13 31.77
CA VAL A 120 -7.61 -2.20 30.94
C VAL A 120 -6.98 -3.24 31.85
N SER A 121 -7.63 -4.39 32.00
CA SER A 121 -7.11 -5.49 32.81
C SER A 121 -6.06 -6.32 32.08
N HIS A 122 -6.25 -6.54 30.77
CA HIS A 122 -5.39 -7.38 29.95
C HIS A 122 -5.30 -6.79 28.54
N CYS A 123 -4.09 -6.77 27.98
CA CYS A 123 -3.84 -6.38 26.60
C CYS A 123 -2.75 -7.28 26.03
N ARG A 124 -2.97 -7.83 24.83
CA ARG A 124 -2.00 -8.68 24.14
C ARG A 124 -2.22 -8.62 22.63
N PHE A 125 -1.19 -8.93 21.87
CA PHE A 125 -1.35 -9.26 20.46
C PHE A 125 -1.99 -10.65 20.32
N VAL A 126 -2.89 -10.79 19.35
CA VAL A 126 -3.51 -12.06 18.99
C VAL A 126 -3.32 -12.25 17.49
N SER A 127 -2.78 -13.40 17.10
CA SER A 127 -2.71 -13.83 15.71
C SER A 127 -4.01 -14.54 15.34
N LEU A 128 -4.67 -14.07 14.29
CA LEU A 128 -5.82 -14.74 13.72
C LEU A 128 -5.35 -15.63 12.57
N THR A 129 -5.51 -16.94 12.72
CA THR A 129 -5.24 -17.88 11.63
C THR A 129 -6.45 -17.89 10.69
N PRO A 130 -6.27 -17.67 9.37
CA PRO A 130 -7.39 -17.73 8.45
C PRO A 130 -7.98 -19.14 8.41
N MET A 131 -9.31 -19.23 8.44
CA MET A 131 -10.02 -20.53 8.48
C MET A 131 -9.66 -21.48 7.33
N SER A 132 -9.15 -20.95 6.21
CA SER A 132 -8.67 -21.74 5.07
C SER A 132 -7.49 -22.67 5.41
N SER A 133 -6.72 -22.37 6.46
CA SER A 133 -5.60 -23.21 6.90
C SER A 133 -6.03 -24.45 7.68
N LEU A 134 -7.28 -24.53 8.14
CA LEU A 134 -7.81 -25.69 8.87
C LEU A 134 -8.36 -26.80 7.96
N LEU A 135 -8.55 -26.51 6.67
CA LEU A 135 -9.03 -27.48 5.68
C LEU A 135 -7.91 -28.36 5.11
N GLU A 136 -6.64 -27.94 5.20
CA GLU A 136 -5.51 -28.75 4.75
C GLU A 136 -5.05 -29.78 5.80
N ASP A 137 -5.30 -29.52 7.10
CA ASP A 137 -4.94 -30.44 8.19
C ASP A 137 -5.98 -31.54 8.47
N MET A 138 -7.15 -31.51 7.81
CA MET A 138 -8.21 -32.53 7.96
C MET A 138 -8.27 -33.54 6.79
N VAL A 139 -7.32 -33.47 5.83
CA VAL A 139 -7.19 -34.43 4.71
C VAL A 139 -5.80 -35.09 4.72
N GLY A 140 -5.25 -35.32 5.92
CA GLY A 140 -4.03 -36.09 6.14
C GLY A 140 -4.33 -37.48 6.70
#